data_AF-A0A9X8IXT4-F1
#
_entry.id   AF-A0A9X8IXT4-F1
#
_cell.length_a   1.000
_cell.length_b   1.000
_cell.length_c   1.000
_cell.angle_alpha   90.00
_cell.angle_beta   90.00
_cell.angle_gamma   90.00
#
_symmetry.space_group_name_H-M   'P 1'
#
loop_
_entity.id
_entity.type
_entity.pdbx_description
1 polymer ?
#
loop_
_entity_poly.entity_id
_entity_poly.type
_entity_poly.pdbx_seq_one_letter_code
_entity_poly.pdbx_strand_id
1 'polypeptide(L)'
;MGYYTTHTLNAKNEDISKILRDLREKIEAGALDFHTDIFYALQMDGNYYDAVKWYNHETEMSAISRLYPEVVFELTGEGEESGDLWRDYYKNGKVQSCIAKITYDEYDESKLRGL
;
A
#
# COMPACT_ATOMS: atom_id res chain seq x y z
N MET A 1 12.12 -9.32 -16.06
CA MET A 1 10.91 -9.98 -15.55
C MET A 1 10.41 -9.17 -14.38
N GLY A 2 9.11 -9.12 -14.15
CA GLY A 2 8.53 -8.20 -13.18
C GLY A 2 7.72 -8.95 -12.13
N TYR A 3 7.91 -8.60 -10.87
CA TYR A 3 7.17 -9.16 -9.73
C TYR A 3 5.77 -8.58 -9.66
N TYR A 4 4.79 -9.45 -9.38
CA TYR A 4 3.42 -9.05 -9.09
C TYR A 4 3.25 -8.86 -7.58
N THR A 5 2.49 -7.86 -7.19
CA THR A 5 2.26 -7.53 -5.79
C THR A 5 0.78 -7.20 -5.60
N THR A 6 0.14 -7.78 -4.60
CA THR A 6 -1.18 -7.35 -4.15
C THR A 6 -1.01 -6.14 -3.25
N HIS A 7 -1.74 -5.06 -3.53
CA HIS A 7 -1.62 -3.81 -2.80
C HIS A 7 -2.90 -3.52 -2.03
N THR A 8 -2.79 -3.13 -0.76
CA THR A 8 -3.93 -2.58 -0.02
C THR A 8 -3.56 -1.21 0.51
N LEU A 9 -4.44 -0.25 0.32
CA LEU A 9 -4.26 1.12 0.76
C LEU A 9 -5.30 1.48 1.81
N ASN A 10 -4.84 2.08 2.89
CA ASN A 10 -5.67 2.63 3.95
C ASN A 10 -5.21 4.04 4.31
N ALA A 11 -6.06 4.76 5.07
CA ALA A 11 -5.71 6.03 5.69
C ALA A 11 -5.93 5.93 7.20
N LYS A 12 -4.95 6.34 8.01
CA LYS A 12 -5.04 6.18 9.48
C LYS A 12 -6.00 7.15 10.14
N ASN A 13 -6.30 8.26 9.49
CA ASN A 13 -7.02 9.39 10.07
C ASN A 13 -8.10 9.96 9.16
N GLU A 14 -8.48 9.25 8.10
CA GLU A 14 -9.51 9.65 7.16
C GLU A 14 -10.13 8.41 6.47
N ASP A 15 -11.28 8.57 5.84
CA ASP A 15 -11.92 7.54 5.01
C ASP A 15 -11.23 7.43 3.65
N ILE A 16 -10.53 6.31 3.42
CA ILE A 16 -9.79 6.07 2.17
C ILE A 16 -10.69 6.10 0.94
N SER A 17 -11.95 5.67 1.07
CA SER A 17 -12.88 5.63 -0.07
C SER A 17 -13.24 7.02 -0.56
N LYS A 18 -13.34 8.00 0.34
CA LYS A 18 -13.59 9.40 -0.02
C LYS A 18 -12.40 10.01 -0.74
N ILE A 19 -11.19 9.71 -0.25
CA ILE A 19 -9.95 10.20 -0.86
C ILE A 19 -9.78 9.61 -2.27
N LEU A 20 -10.00 8.31 -2.44
CA LEU A 20 -9.85 7.67 -3.75
C LEU A 20 -10.88 8.16 -4.76
N ARG A 21 -12.11 8.47 -4.34
CA ARG A 21 -13.10 9.12 -5.21
C ARG A 21 -12.67 10.53 -5.63
N ASP A 22 -12.25 11.37 -4.68
CA ASP A 22 -11.76 12.72 -4.99
C ASP A 22 -10.52 12.66 -5.91
N LEU A 23 -9.58 11.75 -5.65
CA LEU A 23 -8.40 11.54 -6.49
C LEU A 23 -8.79 11.12 -7.91
N ARG A 24 -9.77 10.22 -8.06
CA ARG A 24 -10.29 9.79 -9.36
C ARG A 24 -10.89 10.94 -10.15
N GLU A 25 -11.68 11.79 -9.49
CA GLU A 25 -12.24 13.00 -10.12
C GLU A 25 -11.12 13.96 -10.57
N LYS A 26 -10.06 14.14 -9.78
CA LYS A 26 -8.89 14.97 -10.18
C LYS A 26 -8.16 14.40 -11.40
N ILE A 27 -8.01 13.07 -11.49
CA ILE A 27 -7.40 12.40 -12.64
C ILE A 27 -8.26 12.59 -13.89
N GLU A 28 -9.56 12.35 -13.80
CA GLU A 28 -10.49 12.48 -14.94
C GLU A 28 -10.61 13.93 -15.42
N ALA A 29 -10.48 14.90 -14.51
CA ALA A 29 -10.41 16.32 -14.84
C ALA A 29 -9.06 16.78 -15.41
N GLY A 30 -8.03 15.92 -15.43
CA GLY A 30 -6.67 16.30 -15.83
C GLY A 30 -6.02 17.33 -14.89
N ALA A 31 -6.41 17.33 -13.61
CA ALA A 31 -5.99 18.32 -12.62
C ALA A 31 -4.69 17.96 -11.89
N LEU A 32 -4.09 16.80 -12.19
CA LEU A 32 -2.81 16.38 -11.61
C LEU A 32 -1.64 16.79 -12.50
N ASP A 33 -0.53 17.20 -11.87
CA ASP A 33 0.75 17.49 -12.52
C ASP A 33 1.67 16.26 -12.62
N PHE A 34 1.16 15.08 -12.22
CA PHE A 34 1.83 13.79 -12.29
C PHE A 34 0.88 12.70 -12.79
N HIS A 35 1.45 11.65 -13.38
CA HIS A 35 0.74 10.42 -13.75
C HIS A 35 0.71 9.44 -12.57
N THR A 36 -0.36 8.68 -12.43
CA THR A 36 -0.43 7.58 -11.47
C THR A 36 -1.21 6.38 -11.99
N ASP A 37 -0.70 5.20 -11.70
CA ASP A 37 -1.31 3.91 -12.02
C ASP A 37 -2.08 3.30 -10.83
N ILE A 38 -2.36 4.09 -9.79
CA ILE A 38 -3.01 3.62 -8.55
C ILE A 38 -4.29 2.81 -8.79
N PHE A 39 -5.10 3.19 -9.78
CA PHE A 39 -6.37 2.50 -10.10
C PHE A 39 -6.22 1.27 -11.01
N TYR A 40 -4.99 0.92 -11.42
CA TYR A 40 -4.70 -0.41 -11.92
C TYR A 40 -4.44 -1.39 -10.77
N ALA A 41 -3.97 -0.91 -9.62
CA ALA A 41 -3.67 -1.74 -8.45
C ALA A 41 -4.85 -1.83 -7.45
N LEU A 42 -5.59 -0.74 -7.29
CA LEU A 42 -6.56 -0.57 -6.20
C LEU A 42 -7.97 -0.28 -6.69
N GLN A 43 -8.94 -0.83 -5.95
CA GLN A 43 -10.35 -0.47 -6.03
C GLN A 43 -10.62 0.82 -5.22
N MET A 44 -11.84 1.37 -5.37
CA MET A 44 -12.24 2.60 -4.69
C MET A 44 -12.29 2.49 -3.16
N ASP A 45 -12.31 1.29 -2.61
CA ASP A 45 -12.28 1.04 -1.16
C ASP A 45 -10.86 0.83 -0.61
N GLY A 46 -9.84 0.91 -1.47
CA GLY A 46 -8.45 0.68 -1.12
C GLY A 46 -8.02 -0.79 -1.12
N ASN A 47 -8.91 -1.74 -1.42
CA ASN A 47 -8.53 -3.13 -1.60
C ASN A 47 -7.90 -3.37 -2.97
N TYR A 48 -7.06 -4.41 -3.09
CA TYR A 48 -6.50 -4.80 -4.38
C TYR A 48 -7.61 -5.29 -5.31
N TYR A 49 -7.41 -5.11 -6.62
CA TYR A 49 -8.20 -5.79 -7.63
C TYR A 49 -7.59 -7.15 -7.99
N ASP A 50 -6.30 -7.14 -8.35
CA ASP A 50 -5.49 -8.31 -8.65
C ASP A 50 -4.03 -7.99 -8.26
N ALA A 51 -3.16 -9.01 -8.25
CA ALA A 51 -1.74 -8.77 -8.16
C ALA A 51 -1.26 -8.06 -9.43
N VAL A 52 -0.56 -6.93 -9.30
CA VAL A 52 -0.13 -6.11 -10.44
C VAL A 52 1.30 -5.61 -10.27
N LYS A 53 1.87 -5.11 -11.36
CA LYS A 53 3.14 -4.40 -11.37
C LYS A 53 2.89 -2.92 -11.16
N TRP A 54 3.39 -2.36 -10.07
CA TRP A 54 3.27 -0.94 -9.79
C TRP A 54 4.61 -0.37 -9.32
N TYR A 55 5.63 -0.41 -10.17
CA TYR A 55 7.01 -0.05 -9.80
C TYR A 55 7.19 1.38 -9.27
N ASN A 56 6.30 2.27 -9.66
CA ASN A 56 6.35 3.68 -9.26
C ASN A 56 5.51 3.98 -8.01
N HIS A 57 4.96 2.97 -7.32
CA HIS A 57 4.07 3.17 -6.17
C HIS A 57 4.67 4.15 -5.14
N GLU A 58 5.96 4.06 -4.84
CA GLU A 58 6.60 4.95 -3.85
C GLU A 58 6.57 6.43 -4.28
N THR A 59 6.93 6.70 -5.54
CA THR A 59 6.96 8.06 -6.09
C THR A 59 5.55 8.61 -6.25
N GLU A 60 4.62 7.79 -6.73
CA GLU A 60 3.21 8.16 -6.92
C GLU A 60 2.51 8.40 -5.59
N MET A 61 2.68 7.52 -4.60
CA MET A 61 2.11 7.71 -3.26
C MET A 61 2.72 8.90 -2.52
N SER A 62 4.01 9.17 -2.72
CA SER A 62 4.62 10.42 -2.26
C SER A 62 3.91 11.64 -2.88
N ALA A 63 3.64 11.63 -4.19
CA ALA A 63 2.93 12.70 -4.88
C ALA A 63 1.48 12.86 -4.41
N ILE A 64 0.74 11.75 -4.32
CA ILE A 64 -0.64 11.72 -3.79
C ILE A 64 -0.66 12.28 -2.37
N SER A 65 0.28 11.91 -1.51
CA SER A 65 0.31 12.40 -0.13
C SER A 65 0.56 13.91 -0.01
N ARG A 66 1.08 14.58 -1.04
CA ARG A 66 1.18 16.06 -1.08
C ARG A 66 -0.16 16.73 -1.38
N LEU A 67 -1.07 16.06 -2.07
CA LEU A 67 -2.44 16.56 -2.31
C LEU A 67 -3.27 16.54 -1.02
N TYR A 68 -2.95 15.62 -0.11
CA TYR A 68 -3.64 15.43 1.17
C TYR A 68 -2.63 15.49 2.33
N PRO A 69 -2.02 16.65 2.61
CA PRO A 69 -0.83 16.76 3.48
C PRO A 69 -1.07 16.33 4.94
N GLU A 70 -2.32 16.37 5.39
CA GLU A 70 -2.71 15.95 6.75
C GLU A 70 -3.02 14.45 6.86
N VAL A 71 -3.21 13.75 5.74
CA VAL A 71 -3.55 12.32 5.73
C VAL A 71 -2.29 11.47 5.88
N VAL A 72 -2.38 10.43 6.70
CA VAL A 72 -1.36 9.38 6.80
C VAL A 72 -1.85 8.16 6.02
N PHE A 73 -1.28 7.96 4.84
CA PHE A 73 -1.55 6.79 4.01
C PHE A 73 -0.72 5.59 4.49
N GLU A 74 -1.32 4.41 4.49
CA GLU A 74 -0.69 3.12 4.77
C GLU A 74 -0.91 2.23 3.55
N LEU A 75 0.15 2.00 2.76
CA LEU A 75 0.15 1.06 1.65
C LEU A 75 0.83 -0.23 2.10
N THR A 76 0.16 -1.36 1.97
CA THR A 76 0.76 -2.68 2.17
C THR A 76 0.95 -3.37 0.84
N GLY A 77 2.06 -4.10 0.70
CA GLY A 77 2.27 -5.02 -0.41
C GLY A 77 2.57 -6.42 0.10
N GLU A 78 1.99 -7.39 -0.59
CA GLU A 78 2.33 -8.81 -0.48
C GLU A 78 2.76 -9.31 -1.87
N GLY A 79 4.05 -9.63 -1.99
CA GLY A 79 4.64 -10.16 -3.21
C GLY A 79 4.49 -11.67 -3.35
N GLU A 80 5.10 -12.22 -4.40
CA GLU A 80 5.01 -13.64 -4.74
C GLU A 80 5.90 -14.55 -3.85
N GLU A 81 6.91 -13.97 -3.20
CA GLU A 81 7.85 -14.72 -2.36
C GLU A 81 7.42 -14.73 -0.89
N SER A 82 7.64 -15.87 -0.22
CA SER A 82 7.33 -16.00 1.21
C SER A 82 8.15 -15.00 2.03
N GLY A 83 7.45 -14.08 2.71
CA GLY A 83 8.08 -13.02 3.49
C GLY A 83 8.26 -11.69 2.75
N ASP A 84 7.84 -11.59 1.49
CA ASP A 84 7.71 -10.30 0.78
C ASP A 84 6.46 -9.55 1.24
N LEU A 85 6.43 -9.27 2.54
CA LEU A 85 5.40 -8.51 3.22
C LEU A 85 6.02 -7.18 3.63
N TRP A 86 5.43 -6.09 3.16
CA TRP A 86 5.89 -4.76 3.51
C TRP A 86 4.72 -3.82 3.73
N ARG A 87 5.02 -2.73 4.44
CA ARG A 87 4.10 -1.65 4.71
C ARG A 87 4.83 -0.33 4.65
N ASP A 88 4.35 0.56 3.81
CA ASP A 88 4.86 1.91 3.69
C ASP A 88 3.85 2.91 4.22
N TYR A 89 4.36 3.95 4.88
CA TYR A 89 3.58 5.08 5.32
C TYR A 89 3.94 6.32 4.53
N TYR A 90 2.94 7.05 4.03
CA TYR A 90 3.14 8.28 3.25
C TYR A 90 2.42 9.46 3.90
N LYS A 91 3.12 10.58 4.05
CA LYS A 91 2.54 11.85 4.55
C LYS A 91 3.26 13.04 3.95
N ASN A 92 2.52 13.92 3.27
CA ASN A 92 3.03 15.19 2.75
C ASN A 92 4.38 15.07 2.00
N GLY A 93 4.45 14.12 1.07
CA GLY A 93 5.63 13.84 0.25
C GLY A 93 6.71 13.00 0.90
N LYS A 94 6.58 12.63 2.18
CA LYS A 94 7.53 11.77 2.89
C LYS A 94 7.06 10.32 2.88
N VAL A 95 8.01 9.39 2.91
CA VAL A 95 7.78 7.94 3.00
C VAL A 95 8.55 7.35 4.17
N GLN A 96 7.96 6.36 4.83
CA GLN A 96 8.63 5.44 5.74
C GLN A 96 8.32 4.01 5.31
N SER A 97 9.35 3.25 4.93
CA SER A 97 9.19 1.84 4.56
C SER A 97 9.39 0.89 5.73
N CYS A 98 8.48 -0.07 5.89
CA CYS A 98 8.51 -1.08 6.95
C CYS A 98 8.43 -2.49 6.34
N ILE A 99 9.57 -3.16 6.21
CA ILE A 99 9.58 -4.59 5.85
C ILE A 99 9.14 -5.42 7.06
N ALA A 100 8.28 -6.42 6.83
CA ALA A 100 7.85 -7.33 7.86
C ALA A 100 9.03 -8.12 8.44
N LYS A 101 9.00 -8.32 9.76
CA LYS A 101 9.93 -9.21 10.46
C LYS A 101 9.14 -10.43 10.91
N ILE A 102 9.24 -11.51 10.14
CA ILE A 102 8.62 -12.79 10.48
C ILE A 102 9.61 -13.58 11.33
N THR A 103 9.21 -13.96 12.54
CA THR A 103 10.03 -14.72 13.48
C THR A 103 9.26 -15.92 13.99
N TYR A 104 9.98 -17.01 14.28
CA TYR A 104 9.44 -18.14 15.03
C TYR A 104 9.85 -18.03 16.49
N ASP A 105 8.98 -18.50 17.38
CA ASP A 105 9.36 -18.73 18.78
C ASP A 105 10.51 -19.75 18.84
N GLU A 106 11.31 -19.67 19.91
CA GLU A 106 12.30 -20.70 20.20
C GLU A 106 11.60 -22.05 20.46
N TYR A 107 12.27 -23.14 20.07
CA TYR A 107 11.79 -24.49 20.35
C TYR A 107 11.62 -24.70 21.87
N ASP A 108 10.43 -25.15 22.26
CA ASP A 108 10.10 -25.47 23.65
C ASP A 108 9.44 -26.85 23.70
N GLU A 109 10.21 -27.86 24.13
CA GLU A 109 9.76 -29.24 24.24
C GLU A 109 8.53 -29.39 25.15
N SER A 110 8.39 -28.52 26.17
CA SER A 110 7.24 -28.56 27.09
C SER A 110 5.92 -28.17 26.43
N LYS A 111 5.96 -27.51 25.26
CA LYS A 111 4.77 -27.15 24.47
C LYS A 111 4.35 -28.25 23.48
N LEU A 112 5.11 -29.35 23.37
CA LEU A 112 4.71 -30.47 22.52
C LEU A 112 3.44 -31.14 23.07
N ARG A 113 2.47 -31.38 22.20
CA ARG A 113 1.23 -32.11 22.51
C ARG A 113 1.05 -33.28 21.56
N GLY A 114 0.54 -34.40 22.08
CA GLY A 114 0.04 -35.49 21.24
C GLY A 114 -1.12 -35.02 20.37
N LEU A 115 -1.24 -35.58 19.16
CA LEU A 115 -2.35 -35.32 18.24
C LEU A 115 -3.56 -36.19 18.54
#